data_AF-A0A2G4G7Y6-F1
#
_entry.id   AF-A0A2G4G7Y6-F1
#
_cell.length_a   1.000
_cell.length_b   1.000
_cell.length_c   1.000
_cell.angle_alpha   90.00
_cell.angle_beta   90.00
_cell.angle_gamma   90.00
#
_symmetry.space_group_name_H-M   'P 1'
#
loop_
_entity.id
_entity.type
_entity.pdbx_description
1 polymer ?
#
loop_
_entity_poly.entity_id
_entity_poly.type
_entity_poly.pdbx_seq_one_letter_code
_entity_poly.pdbx_strand_id
1 'polypeptide(L)'
;MNNFLLAFFFLSIFAWYLSFLATRLNRLHHRVETSWANLDGLLQRRAAVAIEIARSEISDPAASLLLTFAAHQAREATVRDRSQAETGLTGALGILIENSADTQNPLEQELLLELKDLTAKIKVAIAMHVESVTRTQMVRKKLFIRLFRLAGSAPEPVTYEFEGDVF
;
A
#
# COMPACT_ATOMS: atom_id res chain seq x y z
N MET A 1 21.85 30.66 42.30
CA MET A 1 20.40 30.46 42.04
C MET A 1 20.04 30.62 40.56
N ASN A 2 20.46 31.71 39.90
CA ASN A 2 20.12 31.99 38.50
C ASN A 2 20.54 30.88 37.50
N ASN A 3 21.72 30.27 37.68
CA ASN A 3 22.19 29.21 36.78
C ASN A 3 21.34 27.93 36.85
N PHE A 4 20.80 27.59 38.03
CA PHE A 4 19.90 26.44 38.18
C PHE A 4 18.55 26.68 37.50
N LEU A 5 18.01 27.91 37.61
CA LEU A 5 16.80 28.32 36.90
C LEU A 5 16.99 28.27 35.39
N LEU A 6 18.12 28.77 34.89
CA LEU A 6 18.50 28.68 33.48
C LEU A 6 18.61 27.23 33.01
N ALA A 7 19.30 26.36 33.77
CA ALA A 7 19.43 24.96 33.43
C ALA A 7 18.06 24.24 33.37
N PHE A 8 17.18 24.49 34.35
CA PHE A 8 15.83 23.92 34.38
C PHE A 8 14.98 24.40 33.20
N PHE A 9 15.11 25.68 32.83
CA PHE A 9 14.41 26.26 31.68
C PHE A 9 14.85 25.60 30.36
N PHE A 10 16.16 25.48 30.12
CA PHE A 10 16.68 24.79 28.93
C PHE A 10 16.28 23.32 28.89
N LEU A 11 16.32 22.62 30.03
CA LEU A 11 15.89 21.22 30.12
C LEU A 11 14.40 21.05 29.78
N SER A 12 13.55 21.97 30.27
CA SER A 12 12.12 21.96 29.99
C SER A 12 11.82 22.19 28.51
N ILE A 13 12.50 23.15 27.88
CA ILE A 13 12.40 23.38 26.42
C ILE A 13 12.85 22.15 25.65
N PHE A 14 13.95 21.52 26.08
CA PHE A 14 14.50 20.35 25.43
C PHE A 14 13.54 19.15 25.51
N ALA A 15 12.97 18.89 26.68
CA ALA A 15 11.97 17.84 26.89
C ALA A 15 10.70 18.08 26.06
N TRP A 16 10.24 19.35 25.99
CA TRP A 16 9.11 19.73 25.15
C TRP A 16 9.39 19.51 23.66
N TYR A 17 10.57 19.93 23.18
CA TYR A 17 10.99 19.74 21.80
C TYR A 17 11.07 18.26 21.42
N LEU A 18 11.60 17.42 22.32
CA LEU A 18 11.68 15.98 22.12
C LEU A 18 10.30 15.33 22.06
N SER A 19 9.37 15.76 22.92
CA SER A 19 7.98 15.32 22.91
C SER A 19 7.29 15.66 21.58
N PHE A 20 7.49 16.89 21.08
CA PHE A 20 6.96 17.31 19.79
C PHE A 20 7.50 16.46 18.62
N LEU A 21 8.79 16.14 18.62
CA LEU A 21 9.42 15.25 17.64
C LEU A 21 8.81 13.84 17.67
N ALA A 22 8.58 13.28 18.86
CA ALA A 22 7.94 11.98 19.02
C ALA A 22 6.50 11.98 18.47
N THR A 23 5.69 13.00 18.81
CA THR A 23 4.33 13.11 18.30
C THR A 23 4.29 13.25 16.78
N ARG A 24 5.22 14.02 16.21
CA ARG A 24 5.34 14.17 14.75
C ARG A 24 5.67 12.84 14.09
N LEU A 25 6.63 12.08 14.63
CA LEU A 25 7.00 10.78 14.11
C LEU A 25 5.84 9.78 14.20
N ASN A 26 5.10 9.78 15.32
CA ASN A 26 3.92 8.93 15.51
C ASN A 26 2.85 9.19 14.45
N ARG A 27 2.57 10.46 14.12
CA ARG A 27 1.63 10.82 13.04
C ARG A 27 2.07 10.31 11.68
N LEU A 28 3.37 10.30 11.40
CA LEU A 28 3.91 9.77 10.15
C LEU A 28 3.77 8.25 10.06
N HIS A 29 4.04 7.53 11.15
CA HIS A 29 3.80 6.08 11.23
C HIS A 29 2.33 5.75 11.00
N HIS A 30 1.44 6.45 11.70
CA HIS A 30 0.00 6.23 11.50
C HIS A 30 -0.44 6.51 10.06
N ARG A 31 0.16 7.51 9.40
CA ARG A 31 -0.10 7.79 7.99
C ARG A 31 0.31 6.63 7.08
N VAL A 32 1.46 6.00 7.33
CA VAL A 32 1.92 4.80 6.61
C VAL A 32 0.94 3.64 6.82
N GLU A 33 0.48 3.40 8.05
CA GLU A 33 -0.49 2.34 8.35
C GLU A 33 -1.83 2.59 7.65
N THR A 34 -2.34 3.82 7.67
CA THR A 34 -3.61 4.17 7.01
C THR A 34 -3.51 4.08 5.48
N SER A 35 -2.38 4.48 4.88
CA SER A 35 -2.20 4.37 3.43
C SER A 35 -2.07 2.91 2.99
N TRP A 36 -1.40 2.08 3.79
CA TRP A 36 -1.35 0.63 3.57
C TRP A 36 -2.74 0.00 3.64
N ALA A 37 -3.53 0.32 4.68
CA ALA A 37 -4.88 -0.23 4.83
C ALA A 37 -5.80 0.15 3.66
N ASN A 38 -5.68 1.39 3.15
CA ASN A 38 -6.42 1.83 1.96
C ASN A 38 -5.98 1.07 0.70
N LEU A 39 -4.66 0.90 0.50
CA LEU A 39 -4.12 0.13 -0.62
C LEU A 39 -4.59 -1.33 -0.56
N ASP A 40 -4.48 -1.99 0.59
CA ASP A 40 -4.89 -3.39 0.79
C ASP A 40 -6.39 -3.58 0.49
N GLY A 41 -7.24 -2.64 0.91
CA GLY A 41 -8.67 -2.66 0.56
C GLY A 41 -8.95 -2.58 -0.94
N LEU A 42 -8.17 -1.79 -1.69
CA LEU A 42 -8.28 -1.71 -3.15
C LEU A 42 -7.80 -3.00 -3.84
N LEU A 43 -6.69 -3.57 -3.36
CA LEU A 43 -6.17 -4.85 -3.89
C LEU A 43 -7.17 -5.99 -3.66
N GLN A 44 -7.77 -6.08 -2.47
CA GLN A 44 -8.82 -7.05 -2.17
C GLN A 44 -10.04 -6.88 -3.09
N ARG A 45 -10.45 -5.64 -3.37
CA ARG A 45 -11.56 -5.36 -4.28
C ARG A 45 -11.23 -5.76 -5.73
N ARG A 46 -10.01 -5.50 -6.19
CA ARG A 46 -9.53 -5.95 -7.50
C ARG A 46 -9.56 -7.49 -7.62
N ALA A 47 -9.11 -8.21 -6.60
CA ALA A 47 -9.19 -9.67 -6.58
C ALA A 47 -10.65 -10.18 -6.61
N ALA A 48 -11.57 -9.50 -5.93
CA ALA A 48 -12.99 -9.85 -5.98
C ALA A 48 -13.59 -9.66 -7.39
N VAL A 49 -13.34 -8.52 -8.03
CA VAL A 49 -13.78 -8.25 -9.41
C VAL A 49 -13.14 -9.26 -10.39
N ALA A 50 -11.88 -9.64 -10.18
CA ALA A 50 -11.23 -10.67 -11.00
C ALA A 50 -11.93 -12.04 -10.91
N ILE A 51 -12.42 -12.43 -9.73
CA ILE A 51 -13.22 -13.67 -9.55
C ILE A 51 -14.56 -13.56 -10.28
N GLU A 52 -15.18 -12.37 -10.26
CA GLU A 52 -16.43 -12.14 -10.98
C GLU A 52 -16.24 -12.21 -12.49
N ILE A 53 -15.18 -11.59 -13.01
CA ILE A 53 -14.77 -11.70 -14.41
C ILE A 53 -14.49 -13.17 -14.78
N ALA A 54 -13.82 -13.94 -13.92
CA ALA A 54 -13.56 -15.36 -14.18
C ALA A 54 -14.84 -16.21 -14.30
N ARG A 55 -15.95 -15.78 -13.69
CA ARG A 55 -17.26 -16.46 -13.78
C ARG A 55 -18.11 -16.01 -14.96
N SER A 56 -17.71 -14.93 -15.64
CA SER A 56 -18.41 -14.40 -16.81
C SER A 56 -18.08 -15.18 -18.08
N GLU A 57 -18.87 -14.99 -19.14
CA GLU A 57 -18.68 -15.67 -20.42
C GLU A 57 -17.49 -15.12 -21.22
N ILE A 58 -16.89 -14.00 -20.76
CA ILE A 58 -15.65 -13.41 -21.30
C ILE A 58 -14.48 -14.40 -21.23
N SER A 59 -14.44 -15.23 -20.20
CA SER A 59 -13.27 -16.04 -19.89
C SER A 59 -13.42 -17.43 -20.49
N ASP A 60 -12.46 -17.82 -21.35
CA ASP A 60 -12.36 -19.21 -21.77
C ASP A 60 -12.13 -20.13 -20.53
N PRO A 61 -12.49 -21.42 -20.59
CA PRO A 61 -12.38 -22.30 -19.44
C PRO A 61 -10.97 -22.41 -18.82
N ALA A 62 -9.92 -22.22 -19.62
CA ALA A 62 -8.54 -22.26 -19.12
C ALA A 62 -8.15 -20.94 -18.44
N ALA A 63 -8.47 -19.80 -19.06
CA ALA A 63 -8.27 -18.46 -18.53
C ALA A 63 -9.05 -18.24 -17.22
N SER A 64 -10.28 -18.76 -17.14
CA SER A 64 -11.13 -18.67 -15.95
C SER A 64 -10.49 -19.36 -14.75
N LEU A 65 -9.93 -20.56 -14.95
CA LEU A 65 -9.24 -21.30 -13.90
C LEU A 65 -7.96 -20.60 -13.45
N LEU A 66 -7.15 -20.11 -14.40
CA LEU A 66 -5.93 -19.36 -14.10
C LEU A 66 -6.23 -18.07 -13.35
N LEU A 67 -7.23 -17.31 -13.78
CA LEU A 67 -7.63 -16.05 -13.15
C LEU A 67 -8.20 -16.29 -11.77
N THR A 68 -9.05 -17.30 -11.59
CA THR A 68 -9.59 -17.69 -10.30
C THR A 68 -8.46 -18.04 -9.33
N PHE A 69 -7.50 -18.86 -9.75
CA PHE A 69 -6.36 -19.24 -8.91
C PHE A 69 -5.48 -18.04 -8.54
N ALA A 70 -5.16 -17.17 -9.52
CA ALA A 70 -4.37 -15.97 -9.28
C ALA A 70 -5.08 -14.99 -8.33
N ALA A 71 -6.40 -14.80 -8.50
CA ALA A 71 -7.19 -13.92 -7.65
C ALA A 71 -7.29 -14.45 -6.20
N HIS A 72 -7.45 -15.77 -6.02
CA HIS A 72 -7.41 -16.40 -4.71
C HIS A 72 -6.05 -16.22 -4.03
N GLN A 73 -4.95 -16.45 -4.76
CA GLN A 73 -3.60 -16.21 -4.23
C GLN A 73 -3.39 -14.75 -3.83
N ALA A 74 -3.79 -13.78 -4.66
CA ALA A 74 -3.67 -12.37 -4.34
C ALA A 74 -4.45 -11.98 -3.07
N ARG A 75 -5.67 -12.53 -2.92
CA ARG A 75 -6.54 -12.28 -1.77
C ARG A 75 -5.97 -12.85 -0.47
N GLU A 76 -5.40 -14.05 -0.52
CA GLU A 76 -4.88 -14.76 0.65
C GLU A 76 -3.39 -14.50 0.92
N ALA A 77 -2.71 -13.78 0.03
CA ALA A 77 -1.30 -13.51 0.15
C ALA A 77 -0.95 -12.77 1.45
N THR A 78 0.13 -13.23 2.08
CA THR A 78 0.75 -12.50 3.18
C THR A 78 1.52 -11.29 2.63
N VAL A 79 1.85 -10.34 3.49
CA VAL A 79 2.67 -9.16 3.14
C VAL A 79 3.95 -9.53 2.38
N ARG A 80 4.60 -10.65 2.73
CA ARG A 80 5.83 -11.12 2.07
C ARG A 80 5.58 -11.64 0.66
N ASP A 81 4.49 -12.40 0.48
CA ASP A 81 4.20 -13.11 -0.75
C ASP A 81 3.30 -12.29 -1.70
N ARG A 82 2.81 -11.13 -1.22
CA ARG A 82 1.91 -10.21 -1.94
C ARG A 82 2.47 -9.78 -3.29
N SER A 83 3.77 -9.48 -3.35
CA SER A 83 4.39 -9.00 -4.59
C SER A 83 4.22 -10.00 -5.73
N GLN A 84 4.59 -11.25 -5.47
CA GLN A 84 4.46 -12.34 -6.44
C GLN A 84 3.00 -12.60 -6.82
N ALA A 85 2.09 -12.55 -5.84
CA ALA A 85 0.68 -12.80 -6.07
C ALA A 85 0.02 -11.69 -6.93
N GLU A 86 0.34 -10.42 -6.68
CA GLU A 86 -0.17 -9.28 -7.47
C GLU A 86 0.39 -9.27 -8.89
N THR A 87 1.67 -9.61 -9.08
CA THR A 87 2.26 -9.78 -10.42
C THR A 87 1.58 -10.91 -11.18
N GLY A 88 1.33 -12.05 -10.52
CA GLY A 88 0.60 -13.17 -11.10
C GLY A 88 -0.83 -12.80 -11.52
N LEU A 89 -1.58 -12.09 -10.65
CA LEU A 89 -2.92 -11.61 -10.97
C LEU A 89 -2.91 -10.59 -12.11
N THR A 90 -1.95 -9.68 -12.14
CA THR A 90 -1.79 -8.70 -13.22
C THR A 90 -1.53 -9.37 -14.56
N GLY A 91 -0.65 -10.38 -14.59
CA GLY A 91 -0.40 -11.18 -15.79
C GLY A 91 -1.63 -11.91 -16.29
N ALA A 92 -2.37 -12.58 -15.39
CA ALA A 92 -3.60 -13.30 -15.75
C ALA A 92 -4.70 -12.36 -16.29
N LEU A 93 -4.87 -11.19 -15.67
CA LEU A 93 -5.81 -10.16 -16.14
C LEU A 93 -5.38 -9.57 -17.49
N GLY A 94 -4.09 -9.40 -17.73
CA GLY A 94 -3.57 -8.89 -19.00
C GLY A 94 -3.96 -9.79 -20.18
N ILE A 95 -3.77 -11.11 -20.02
CA ILE A 95 -4.15 -12.11 -21.03
C ILE A 95 -5.66 -12.08 -21.28
N LEU A 96 -6.47 -11.96 -20.21
CA LEU A 96 -7.92 -11.90 -20.36
C LEU A 96 -8.38 -10.63 -21.09
N ILE A 97 -7.83 -9.47 -20.73
CA ILE A 97 -8.21 -8.19 -21.34
C ILE A 97 -7.90 -8.17 -22.85
N GLU A 98 -6.79 -8.79 -23.26
CA GLU A 98 -6.41 -8.91 -24.68
C GLU A 98 -7.43 -9.76 -25.46
N ASN A 99 -7.92 -10.85 -24.86
CA ASN A 99 -8.92 -11.73 -25.47
C ASN A 99 -10.36 -11.16 -25.43
N SER A 100 -10.66 -10.27 -24.48
CA SER A 100 -11.99 -9.70 -24.27
C SER A 100 -12.30 -8.43 -25.08
N ALA A 101 -11.40 -8.03 -25.98
CA ALA A 101 -11.50 -6.76 -26.70
C ALA A 101 -12.75 -6.64 -27.60
N ASP A 102 -13.34 -7.77 -28.02
CA ASP A 102 -14.51 -7.83 -28.91
C ASP A 102 -15.86 -8.07 -28.19
N THR A 103 -15.86 -8.11 -26.85
CA THR A 103 -17.05 -8.41 -26.06
C THR A 103 -18.18 -7.37 -26.22
N GLN A 104 -19.36 -7.82 -26.64
CA GLN A 104 -20.55 -6.97 -26.85
C GLN A 104 -21.52 -6.94 -25.65
N ASN A 105 -21.28 -7.73 -24.61
CA ASN A 105 -22.17 -7.82 -23.45
C ASN A 105 -22.00 -6.59 -22.53
N PRO A 106 -23.06 -5.80 -22.27
CA PRO A 106 -22.97 -4.61 -21.43
C PRO A 106 -22.48 -4.88 -20.00
N LEU A 107 -22.86 -6.01 -19.40
CA LEU A 107 -22.46 -6.39 -18.04
C LEU A 107 -20.94 -6.61 -17.96
N GLU A 108 -20.40 -7.23 -19.00
CA GLU A 108 -18.98 -7.57 -19.09
C GLU A 108 -18.12 -6.31 -19.30
N GLN A 109 -18.63 -5.35 -20.08
CA GLN A 109 -17.99 -4.03 -20.23
C GLN A 109 -17.97 -3.25 -18.92
N GLU A 110 -19.02 -3.34 -18.10
CA GLU A 110 -19.08 -2.70 -16.79
C GLU A 110 -17.98 -3.24 -15.84
N LEU A 111 -17.80 -4.56 -15.79
CA LEU A 111 -16.73 -5.19 -15.00
C LEU A 111 -15.33 -4.78 -15.45
N LEU A 112 -15.09 -4.70 -16.76
CA LEU A 112 -13.81 -4.24 -17.31
C LEU A 112 -13.55 -2.76 -17.01
N LEU A 113 -14.59 -1.93 -17.01
CA LEU A 113 -14.49 -0.53 -16.61
C LEU A 113 -14.20 -0.39 -15.11
N GLU A 114 -14.88 -1.15 -14.26
CA GLU A 114 -14.60 -1.18 -12.82
C GLU A 114 -13.16 -1.63 -12.55
N LEU A 115 -12.69 -2.68 -13.24
CA LEU A 115 -11.31 -3.15 -13.12
C LEU A 115 -10.29 -2.06 -13.51
N LYS A 116 -10.55 -1.32 -14.60
CA LYS A 116 -9.70 -0.21 -15.05
C LYS A 116 -9.67 0.92 -14.00
N ASP A 117 -10.82 1.30 -13.46
CA ASP A 117 -10.92 2.32 -12.41
C ASP A 117 -10.21 1.89 -11.11
N LEU A 118 -10.39 0.64 -10.69
CA LEU A 118 -9.65 0.08 -9.54
C LEU A 118 -8.14 0.09 -9.78
N THR A 119 -7.70 -0.29 -10.97
CA THR A 119 -6.28 -0.26 -11.33
C THR A 119 -5.72 1.16 -11.24
N ALA A 120 -6.44 2.16 -11.75
CA ALA A 120 -6.03 3.57 -11.63
C ALA A 120 -5.95 4.02 -10.16
N LYS A 121 -6.95 3.67 -9.34
CA LYS A 121 -6.97 3.96 -7.89
C LYS A 121 -5.81 3.32 -7.14
N ILE A 122 -5.47 2.07 -7.48
CA ILE A 122 -4.34 1.34 -6.90
C ILE A 122 -3.02 2.07 -7.20
N LYS A 123 -2.77 2.51 -8.44
CA LYS A 123 -1.55 3.28 -8.79
C LYS A 123 -1.41 4.53 -7.93
N VAL A 124 -2.50 5.27 -7.73
CA VAL A 124 -2.49 6.46 -6.87
C VAL A 124 -2.26 6.09 -5.39
N ALA A 125 -2.89 5.02 -4.90
CA ALA A 125 -2.72 4.56 -3.53
C ALA A 125 -1.28 4.09 -3.24
N ILE A 126 -0.65 3.39 -4.20
CA ILE A 126 0.77 3.01 -4.15
C ILE A 126 1.64 4.27 -4.01
N ALA A 127 1.46 5.27 -4.87
CA ALA A 127 2.24 6.51 -4.82
C ALA A 127 2.10 7.21 -3.45
N MET A 128 0.89 7.25 -2.90
CA MET A 128 0.62 7.81 -1.56
C MET A 128 1.29 6.99 -0.44
N HIS A 129 1.33 5.67 -0.55
CA HIS A 129 2.00 4.80 0.42
C HIS A 129 3.51 5.00 0.38
N VAL A 130 4.12 4.93 -0.81
CA VAL A 130 5.55 5.17 -1.03
C VAL A 130 5.96 6.54 -0.50
N GLU A 131 5.21 7.59 -0.80
CA GLU A 131 5.49 8.93 -0.27
C GLU A 131 5.47 8.97 1.27
N SER A 132 4.50 8.29 1.88
CA SER A 132 4.38 8.20 3.34
C SER A 132 5.56 7.44 3.96
N VAL A 133 5.99 6.34 3.32
CA VAL A 133 7.15 5.54 3.72
C VAL A 133 8.43 6.39 3.62
N THR A 134 8.68 7.03 2.47
CA THR A 134 9.87 7.87 2.25
C THR A 134 9.95 9.02 3.25
N ARG A 135 8.82 9.72 3.50
CA ARG A 135 8.76 10.78 4.52
C ARG A 135 9.09 10.28 5.91
N THR A 136 8.58 9.12 6.28
CA THR A 136 8.81 8.52 7.60
C THR A 136 10.27 8.10 7.76
N GLN A 137 10.85 7.45 6.74
CA GLN A 137 12.27 7.10 6.71
C GLN A 137 13.17 8.35 6.82
N MET A 138 12.86 9.44 6.09
CA MET A 138 13.62 10.69 6.17
C MET A 138 13.63 11.29 7.57
N VAL A 139 12.49 11.29 8.28
CA VAL A 139 12.41 11.78 9.66
C VAL A 139 13.16 10.85 10.62
N ARG A 140 13.02 9.52 10.45
CA ARG A 140 13.68 8.50 11.28
C ARG A 140 15.20 8.51 11.14
N LYS A 141 15.75 8.99 10.02
CA LYS A 141 17.20 9.16 9.81
C LYS A 141 17.82 10.33 10.58
N LYS A 142 17.03 11.26 11.14
CA LYS A 142 17.55 12.43 11.87
C LYS A 142 18.29 12.04 13.16
N LEU A 143 19.40 12.72 13.45
CA LEU A 143 20.29 12.42 14.59
C LEU A 143 19.54 12.41 15.93
N PHE A 144 18.70 13.41 16.20
CA PHE A 144 17.92 13.48 17.43
C PHE A 144 16.94 12.29 17.59
N ILE A 145 16.33 11.81 16.49
CA ILE A 145 15.42 10.65 16.55
C ILE A 145 16.18 9.37 16.89
N ARG A 146 17.37 9.17 16.31
CA ARG A 146 18.21 8.01 16.57
C ARG A 146 18.82 8.06 17.98
N LEU A 147 19.39 9.19 18.36
CA LEU A 147 20.10 9.36 19.63
C LEU A 147 19.16 9.16 20.83
N PHE A 148 17.94 9.68 20.74
CA PHE A 148 16.92 9.55 21.78
C PHE A 148 15.99 8.33 21.58
N ARG A 149 16.26 7.48 20.59
CA ARG A 149 15.47 6.27 20.26
C ARG A 149 13.95 6.56 20.22
N LEU A 150 13.58 7.73 19.69
CA LEU A 150 12.19 8.22 19.70
C LEU A 150 11.25 7.40 18.81
N ALA A 151 11.80 6.61 17.89
CA ALA A 151 11.03 5.66 17.08
C ALA A 151 10.58 4.41 17.87
N GLY A 152 11.13 4.18 19.07
CA GLY A 152 10.78 3.03 19.90
C GLY A 152 10.95 1.70 19.17
N SER A 153 9.94 0.83 19.30
CA SER A 153 9.84 -0.49 18.65
C SER A 153 9.06 -0.47 17.33
N ALA A 154 8.74 0.70 16.77
CA ALA A 154 7.97 0.78 15.54
C ALA A 154 8.71 0.10 14.38
N PRO A 155 8.06 -0.81 13.62
CA PRO A 155 8.68 -1.47 12.49
C PRO A 155 9.17 -0.45 11.45
N GLU A 156 10.19 -0.81 10.68
CA GLU A 156 10.69 0.06 9.62
C GLU A 156 9.65 0.15 8.50
N PRO A 157 9.24 1.37 8.07
CA PRO A 157 8.40 1.53 6.89
C PRO A 157 9.15 1.00 5.68
N VAL A 158 8.56 0.05 4.96
CA VAL A 158 9.14 -0.58 3.77
C VAL A 158 8.23 -0.33 2.57
N THR A 159 8.84 -0.14 1.41
CA THR A 159 8.15 -0.19 0.12
C THR A 159 8.19 -1.63 -0.38
N TYR A 160 7.09 -2.13 -0.93
CA TYR A 160 7.04 -3.48 -1.47
C TYR A 160 7.44 -3.51 -2.94
N GLU A 161 7.90 -4.67 -3.42
CA GLU A 161 8.43 -4.79 -4.78
C GLU A 161 7.36 -4.50 -5.85
N PHE A 162 6.12 -4.98 -5.67
CA PHE A 162 4.99 -4.65 -6.57
C PHE A 162 4.62 -3.17 -6.64
N GLU A 163 5.06 -2.36 -5.67
CA GLU A 163 4.86 -0.91 -5.67
C GLU A 163 5.86 -0.18 -6.57
N GLY A 164 6.95 -0.84 -6.97
CA GLY A 164 7.94 -0.31 -7.90
C GLY A 164 7.51 -0.43 -9.36
N ASP A 165 6.71 -1.45 -9.69
CA ASP A 165 6.28 -1.79 -11.05
C ASP A 165 4.95 -1.10 -11.41
N VAL A 166 4.85 0.20 -11.16
CA VAL A 166 3.71 1.01 -11.61
C VAL A 166 3.81 1.21 -13.12
N PHE A 167 3.28 0.26 -13.89
CA PHE A 167 3.03 0.41 -15.34
C PHE A 167 2.12 1.60 -15.63
#